data_AF-A0AAD2VNF2-F1
#
_entry.id   AF-A0AAD2VNF2-F1
#
_cell.length_a   1.000
_cell.length_b   1.000
_cell.length_c   1.000
_cell.angle_alpha   90.00
_cell.angle_beta   90.00
_cell.angle_gamma   90.00
#
_symmetry.space_group_name_H-M   'P 1'
#
loop_
_entity.id
_entity.type
_entity.pdbx_description
1 polymer ?
#
loop_
_entity_poly.entity_id
_entity_poly.type
_entity_poly.pdbx_seq_one_letter_code
_entity_poly.pdbx_strand_id
1 'polypeptide(L)'
;MRWGLIDCKNALDKSGLGKELIELVYLRVSQINGCAFCLDMHASSLRSNGVSNKKIDTLAGWHVSHHFNSLERAALAWTEAVVNIATSGTSDALFNELKHHFSDEQISDLTIAIGLMSAFNRIAIALRQ
;
A
#
# COMPACT_ATOMS: atom_id res chain seq x y z
N MET A 1 7.88 20.48 11.84
CA MET A 1 8.33 19.07 11.72
C MET A 1 7.18 18.06 11.78
N ARG A 2 6.19 18.21 12.68
CA ARG A 2 5.04 17.27 12.80
C ARG A 2 4.17 17.11 11.54
N TRP A 3 4.18 18.10 10.64
CA TRP A 3 3.32 18.15 9.45
C TRP A 3 3.86 17.37 8.23
N GLY A 4 5.15 17.05 8.16
CA GLY A 4 5.76 16.52 6.93
C GLY A 4 5.15 15.20 6.43
N LEU A 5 4.82 14.28 7.33
CA LEU A 5 4.15 13.02 6.95
C LEU A 5 2.70 13.24 6.48
N ILE A 6 2.02 14.23 7.07
CA ILE A 6 0.65 14.59 6.67
C ILE A 6 0.66 15.30 5.32
N ASP A 7 1.61 16.20 5.08
CA ASP A 7 1.77 16.87 3.79
C ASP A 7 2.12 15.88 2.68
N CYS A 8 2.96 14.88 2.98
CA CYS A 8 3.24 13.77 2.07
C CYS A 8 1.98 12.96 1.75
N LYS A 9 1.17 12.61 2.77
CA LYS A 9 -0.13 11.95 2.56
C LYS A 9 -1.04 12.78 1.66
N ASN A 10 -1.15 14.08 1.92
CA ASN A 10 -1.99 14.99 1.16
C ASN A 10 -1.53 15.14 -0.31
N ALA A 11 -0.22 15.04 -0.56
CA ALA A 11 0.31 15.02 -1.91
C ALA A 11 -0.06 13.72 -2.63
N LEU A 12 0.10 12.56 -1.96
CA LEU A 12 -0.29 11.26 -2.51
C LEU A 12 -1.79 11.17 -2.82
N ASP A 13 -2.65 11.77 -2.00
CA ASP A 13 -4.10 11.83 -2.25
C ASP A 13 -4.46 12.53 -3.58
N LYS A 14 -3.54 13.35 -4.11
CA LYS A 14 -3.67 14.08 -5.38
C LYS A 14 -2.86 13.44 -6.52
N SER A 15 -2.17 12.33 -6.25
CA SER A 15 -1.33 11.64 -7.25
C SER A 15 -2.16 10.92 -8.31
N GLY A 16 -1.49 10.54 -9.40
CA GLY A 16 -2.07 9.73 -10.48
C GLY A 16 -2.34 8.27 -10.12
N LEU A 17 -2.10 7.81 -8.88
CA LEU A 17 -2.35 6.42 -8.47
C LEU A 17 -3.83 6.10 -8.24
N GLY A 18 -4.61 7.11 -7.87
CA GLY A 18 -5.99 6.93 -7.45
C GLY A 18 -6.15 6.42 -6.02
N LYS A 19 -7.22 6.86 -5.36
CA LYS A 19 -7.47 6.63 -3.93
C LYS A 19 -7.65 5.15 -3.59
N GLU A 20 -8.34 4.37 -4.44
CA GLU A 20 -8.56 2.94 -4.19
C GLU A 20 -7.24 2.17 -4.10
N LEU A 21 -6.31 2.41 -5.02
CA LEU A 21 -5.01 1.72 -5.04
C LEU A 21 -4.17 2.08 -3.81
N ILE A 22 -4.14 3.37 -3.44
CA ILE A 22 -3.41 3.84 -2.26
C ILE A 22 -3.95 3.17 -0.99
N GLU A 23 -5.27 3.15 -0.81
CA GLU A 23 -5.91 2.51 0.35
C GLU A 23 -5.68 0.99 0.37
N LEU A 24 -5.65 0.34 -0.80
CA LEU A 24 -5.34 -1.09 -0.92
C LEU A 24 -3.90 -1.40 -0.50
N VAL A 25 -2.94 -0.60 -0.97
CA VAL A 25 -1.53 -0.68 -0.58
C VAL A 25 -1.38 -0.43 0.93
N TYR A 26 -2.02 0.60 1.45
CA TYR A 26 -2.00 0.92 2.88
C TYR A 26 -2.54 -0.22 3.75
N LEU A 27 -3.64 -0.84 3.33
CA LEU A 27 -4.18 -2.00 4.00
C LEU A 27 -3.18 -3.17 3.97
N ARG A 28 -2.54 -3.45 2.82
CA ARG A 28 -1.56 -4.55 2.71
C ARG A 28 -0.32 -4.32 3.57
N VAL A 29 0.25 -3.11 3.56
CA VAL A 29 1.37 -2.73 4.44
C VAL A 29 0.98 -2.95 5.91
N SER A 30 -0.23 -2.53 6.29
CA SER A 30 -0.75 -2.67 7.67
C SER A 30 -0.98 -4.12 8.08
N GLN A 31 -1.38 -5.00 7.14
CA GLN A 31 -1.47 -6.45 7.39
C GLN A 31 -0.11 -7.07 7.68
N ILE A 32 0.92 -6.67 6.93
CA ILE A 32 2.28 -7.19 7.12
C ILE A 32 2.87 -6.72 8.45
N ASN A 33 2.68 -5.44 8.78
CA ASN A 33 3.23 -4.84 10.01
C ASN A 33 2.40 -5.13 11.27
N GLY A 34 1.15 -5.58 11.14
CA GLY A 34 0.26 -5.87 12.27
C GLY A 34 -0.30 -4.63 12.99
N CYS A 35 -0.53 -3.52 12.28
CA CYS A 35 -1.13 -2.31 12.88
C CYS A 35 -2.67 -2.41 12.93
N ALA A 36 -3.25 -2.83 14.07
CA ALA A 36 -4.70 -2.99 14.22
C ALA A 36 -5.51 -1.72 13.92
N PHE A 37 -5.08 -0.56 14.46
CA PHE A 37 -5.68 0.73 14.15
C PHE A 37 -5.72 1.04 12.65
N CYS A 38 -4.59 0.84 11.98
CA CYS A 38 -4.45 1.13 10.55
C CYS A 38 -5.29 0.17 9.70
N LEU A 39 -5.38 -1.11 10.10
CA LEU A 39 -6.22 -2.12 9.44
C LEU A 39 -7.69 -1.70 9.44
N ASP A 40 -8.22 -1.29 10.61
CA ASP A 40 -9.61 -0.84 10.73
C ASP A 40 -9.89 0.39 9.86
N MET A 41 -9.02 1.39 9.95
CA MET A 41 -9.14 2.64 9.20
C MET A 41 -9.15 2.43 7.68
N HIS A 42 -8.16 1.70 7.14
CA HIS A 42 -8.03 1.51 5.69
C HIS A 42 -9.08 0.54 5.12
N ALA A 43 -9.43 -0.52 5.86
CA ALA A 43 -10.53 -1.39 5.45
C ALA A 43 -11.87 -0.64 5.43
N SER A 44 -12.13 0.21 6.43
CA SER A 44 -13.34 1.05 6.48
C SER A 44 -13.37 2.08 5.35
N SER A 45 -12.24 2.69 5.00
CA SER A 45 -12.12 3.60 3.86
C SER A 45 -12.46 2.89 2.53
N LEU A 46 -11.87 1.72 2.28
CA LEU A 46 -12.15 0.92 1.08
C LEU A 46 -13.63 0.55 0.97
N ARG A 47 -14.25 0.06 2.06
CA ARG A 47 -15.68 -0.29 2.09
C ARG A 47 -16.56 0.93 1.80
N SER A 48 -16.24 2.07 2.40
CA SER A 48 -16.99 3.32 2.20
C SER A 48 -16.87 3.84 0.76
N ASN A 49 -15.77 3.53 0.06
CA ASN A 49 -15.59 3.85 -1.36
C ASN A 49 -16.18 2.78 -2.31
N GLY A 50 -16.93 1.79 -1.79
CA GLY A 50 -17.63 0.79 -2.60
C GLY A 50 -16.78 -0.41 -3.03
N VAL A 51 -15.57 -0.59 -2.50
CA VAL A 51 -14.75 -1.76 -2.78
C VAL A 51 -15.38 -3.00 -2.17
N SER A 52 -15.47 -4.08 -2.95
CA SER A 52 -16.06 -5.35 -2.52
C SER A 52 -15.38 -5.92 -1.28
N ASN A 53 -16.18 -6.32 -0.28
CA ASN A 53 -15.69 -7.04 0.90
C ASN A 53 -14.85 -8.27 0.53
N LYS A 54 -15.23 -9.03 -0.51
CA LYS A 54 -14.46 -10.20 -0.96
C LYS A 54 -13.02 -9.83 -1.36
N LYS A 55 -12.82 -8.67 -1.99
CA LYS A 55 -11.48 -8.19 -2.36
C LYS A 55 -10.68 -7.78 -1.12
N ILE A 56 -11.30 -7.04 -0.20
CA ILE A 56 -10.69 -6.60 1.07
C ILE A 56 -10.29 -7.80 1.94
N ASP A 57 -11.22 -8.72 2.15
CA ASP A 57 -11.06 -9.87 3.04
C ASP A 57 -10.05 -10.90 2.49
N THR A 58 -9.84 -10.95 1.16
CA THR A 58 -8.86 -11.84 0.52
C THR A 58 -7.52 -11.17 0.21
N LEU A 59 -7.31 -9.90 0.59
CA LEU A 59 -6.07 -9.17 0.28
C LEU A 59 -4.82 -9.84 0.85
N ALA A 60 -4.90 -10.44 2.04
CA ALA A 60 -3.75 -11.15 2.62
C ALA A 60 -3.31 -12.37 1.80
N GLY A 61 -4.21 -12.93 0.98
CA GLY A 61 -3.98 -14.06 0.08
C GLY A 61 -4.03 -13.69 -1.40
N TRP A 62 -3.73 -12.42 -1.75
CA TRP A 62 -3.93 -11.88 -3.10
C TRP A 62 -3.25 -12.68 -4.22
N HIS A 63 -2.11 -13.32 -3.94
CA HIS A 63 -1.34 -14.12 -4.91
C HIS A 63 -2.21 -15.12 -5.67
N VAL A 64 -3.13 -15.80 -4.98
CA VAL A 64 -4.03 -16.82 -5.54
C VAL A 64 -5.47 -16.34 -5.72
N SER A 65 -5.77 -15.07 -5.42
CA SER A 65 -7.11 -14.49 -5.53
C SER A 65 -7.40 -13.92 -6.91
N HIS A 66 -8.57 -14.18 -7.47
CA HIS A 66 -9.00 -13.64 -8.78
C HIS A 66 -9.56 -12.21 -8.68
N HIS A 67 -9.58 -11.61 -7.49
CA HIS A 67 -10.14 -10.26 -7.27
C HIS A 67 -9.21 -9.10 -7.61
N PHE A 68 -7.94 -9.40 -7.97
CA PHE A 68 -6.92 -8.40 -8.23
C PHE A 68 -6.48 -8.45 -9.69
N ASN A 69 -6.51 -7.29 -10.36
CA ASN A 69 -6.05 -7.15 -11.74
C ASN A 69 -4.51 -7.12 -11.82
N SER A 70 -3.95 -7.07 -13.04
CA SER A 70 -2.49 -7.08 -13.25
C SER A 70 -1.78 -5.88 -12.60
N LEU A 71 -2.37 -4.68 -12.72
CA LEU A 71 -1.83 -3.45 -12.14
C LEU A 71 -1.77 -3.53 -10.62
N GLU A 72 -2.84 -4.00 -9.98
CA GLU A 72 -2.91 -4.20 -8.53
C GLU A 72 -1.94 -5.26 -8.06
N ARG A 73 -1.81 -6.36 -8.80
CA ARG A 73 -0.85 -7.43 -8.50
C ARG A 73 0.59 -6.92 -8.55
N ALA A 74 0.94 -6.10 -9.55
CA ALA A 74 2.26 -5.47 -9.62
C ALA A 74 2.51 -4.55 -8.41
N ALA A 75 1.52 -3.72 -8.05
CA ALA A 75 1.63 -2.84 -6.88
C ALA A 75 1.73 -3.61 -5.55
N LEU A 76 0.98 -4.71 -5.38
CA LEU A 76 1.01 -5.54 -4.17
C LEU A 76 2.32 -6.32 -4.05
N ALA A 77 2.86 -6.83 -5.16
CA ALA A 77 4.16 -7.47 -5.18
C ALA A 77 5.28 -6.49 -4.77
N TRP A 78 5.25 -5.27 -5.33
CA TRP A 78 6.16 -4.20 -4.93
C TRP A 78 5.99 -3.81 -3.46
N THR A 79 4.75 -3.71 -2.98
CA THR A 79 4.43 -3.43 -1.58
C THR A 79 5.08 -4.43 -0.65
N GLU A 80 4.93 -5.73 -0.90
CA GLU A 80 5.52 -6.78 -0.07
C GLU A 80 7.06 -6.73 -0.06
N ALA A 81 7.67 -6.47 -1.21
CA ALA A 81 9.12 -6.35 -1.33
C ALA A 81 9.68 -5.11 -0.61
N VAL A 82 9.04 -3.95 -0.75
CA VAL A 82 9.51 -2.71 -0.12
C VAL A 82 9.29 -2.74 1.40
N VAL A 83 8.17 -3.30 1.87
CA VAL A 83 7.94 -3.45 3.32
C VAL A 83 8.99 -4.36 3.96
N ASN A 84 9.40 -5.43 3.27
CA ASN A 84 10.39 -6.39 3.74
C ASN A 84 11.80 -6.15 3.17
N ILE A 85 12.12 -4.92 2.76
CA ILE A 85 13.34 -4.63 1.97
C ILE A 85 14.65 -5.15 2.58
N ALA A 86 14.73 -5.25 3.91
CA ALA A 86 15.89 -5.79 4.62
C ALA A 86 16.14 -7.29 4.35
N THR A 87 15.10 -8.05 4.00
CA THR A 87 15.18 -9.50 3.76
C THR A 87 14.89 -9.88 2.31
N SER A 88 14.00 -9.17 1.62
CA SER A 88 13.64 -9.46 0.23
C SER A 88 14.46 -8.68 -0.79
N GLY A 89 14.97 -7.49 -0.43
CA GLY A 89 15.44 -6.51 -1.40
C GLY A 89 14.36 -6.14 -2.42
N THR A 90 14.80 -5.60 -3.56
CA THR A 90 13.95 -5.27 -4.72
C THR A 90 14.67 -5.67 -6.00
N SER A 91 14.28 -6.79 -6.62
CA SER A 91 14.91 -7.26 -7.86
C SER A 91 14.55 -6.39 -9.07
N ASP A 92 15.43 -6.32 -10.07
CA ASP A 92 15.17 -5.63 -11.34
C ASP A 92 13.92 -6.19 -12.05
N ALA A 93 13.67 -7.49 -11.97
CA ALA A 93 12.48 -8.11 -12.55
C ALA A 93 11.19 -7.53 -11.95
N LEU A 94 11.16 -7.33 -10.63
CA LEU A 94 10.01 -6.75 -9.95
C LEU A 94 9.81 -5.27 -10.31
N PHE A 95 10.91 -4.52 -10.41
CA PHE A 95 10.85 -3.11 -10.82
C PHE A 95 10.43 -2.95 -12.29
N ASN A 96 10.91 -3.83 -13.18
CA ASN A 96 10.52 -3.83 -14.59
C ASN A 96 9.05 -4.21 -14.77
N GLU A 97 8.50 -5.10 -13.95
CA GLU A 97 7.06 -5.40 -13.98
C GLU A 97 6.22 -4.16 -13.69
N LEU A 98 6.63 -3.29 -12.75
CA LEU A 98 5.92 -2.03 -12.50
C LEU A 98 5.86 -1.13 -13.73
N LYS A 99 6.94 -1.06 -14.52
CA LYS A 99 7.01 -0.22 -15.72
C LYS A 99 6.01 -0.62 -16.81
N HIS A 100 5.45 -1.82 -16.74
CA HIS A 100 4.37 -2.23 -17.63
C HIS A 100 3.00 -1.62 -17.26
N HIS A 101 2.82 -1.18 -16.00
CA HIS A 101 1.52 -0.71 -15.49
C HIS A 101 1.54 0.75 -15.02
N PHE A 102 2.71 1.30 -14.70
CA PHE A 102 2.87 2.61 -14.06
C PHE A 102 3.92 3.46 -14.78
N SER A 103 3.72 4.78 -14.78
CA SER A 103 4.77 5.74 -15.13
C SER A 103 5.86 5.80 -14.05
N ASP A 104 7.03 6.35 -14.38
CA ASP A 104 8.10 6.54 -13.39
C ASP A 104 7.64 7.42 -12.20
N GLU A 105 6.79 8.41 -12.44
CA GLU A 105 6.19 9.25 -11.39
C GLU A 105 5.26 8.41 -10.49
N GLN A 106 4.38 7.59 -11.06
CA GLN A 106 3.51 6.70 -10.30
C GLN A 106 4.30 5.65 -9.50
N ILE A 107 5.41 5.14 -10.03
CA ILE A 107 6.29 4.21 -9.30
C ILE A 107 6.93 4.91 -8.09
N SER A 108 7.37 6.16 -8.26
CA SER A 108 7.87 6.99 -7.17
C SER A 108 6.79 7.20 -6.11
N ASP A 109 5.60 7.65 -6.50
CA ASP A 109 4.47 7.87 -5.59
C ASP A 109 4.06 6.59 -4.86
N LEU A 110 4.04 5.45 -5.54
CA LEU A 110 3.70 4.15 -4.95
C LEU A 110 4.73 3.79 -3.86
N THR A 111 6.01 3.98 -4.16
CA THR A 111 7.10 3.69 -3.23
C THR A 111 7.05 4.63 -2.02
N ILE A 112 6.74 5.91 -2.23
CA ILE A 112 6.54 6.90 -1.16
C ILE A 112 5.34 6.50 -0.29
N ALA A 113 4.23 6.08 -0.89
CA ALA A 113 3.04 5.61 -0.17
C ALA A 113 3.37 4.41 0.74
N ILE A 114 4.10 3.41 0.23
CA ILE A 114 4.52 2.25 1.02
C ILE A 114 5.40 2.67 2.20
N GLY A 115 6.39 3.55 1.96
CA GLY A 115 7.27 4.08 3.00
C GLY A 115 6.53 4.90 4.06
N LEU A 116 5.60 5.75 3.63
CA LEU A 116 4.77 6.58 4.50
C LEU A 116 3.88 5.72 5.40
N MET A 117 3.19 4.73 4.85
CA MET A 117 2.35 3.82 5.64
C MET A 117 3.20 2.98 6.61
N SER A 118 4.37 2.54 6.16
CA SER A 118 5.35 1.85 7.01
C SER A 118 5.78 2.70 8.20
N ALA A 119 5.95 4.01 8.03
CA ALA A 119 6.23 4.95 9.12
C ALA A 119 5.03 5.10 10.06
N PHE A 120 3.82 5.31 9.53
CA PHE A 120 2.61 5.43 10.34
C PHE A 120 2.29 4.16 11.14
N ASN A 121 2.44 2.96 10.56
CA ASN A 121 2.27 1.71 11.28
C ASN A 121 3.24 1.62 12.48
N ARG A 122 4.52 1.95 12.29
CA ARG A 122 5.52 1.94 13.36
C ARG A 122 5.15 2.90 14.49
N ILE A 123 4.68 4.10 14.14
CA ILE A 123 4.22 5.11 15.12
C ILE A 123 3.01 4.59 15.90
N ALA A 124 1.97 4.10 15.21
CA ALA A 124 0.75 3.60 15.83
C ALA A 124 1.05 2.44 16.80
N ILE A 125 1.78 1.43 16.34
CA ILE A 125 2.15 0.26 17.15
C ILE A 125 3.00 0.67 18.36
N ALA A 126 4.03 1.50 18.15
CA ALA A 126 4.90 1.96 19.24
C ALA A 126 4.14 2.74 20.30
N LEU A 127 3.11 3.49 19.90
CA LEU A 127 2.26 4.30 20.77
C LEU A 127 0.96 3.59 21.22
N ARG A 128 0.86 2.26 21.03
CA ARG A 128 -0.27 1.43 21.49
C ARG A 128 -1.63 1.91 20.97
N GLN A 129 -1.68 2.30 19.70
CA GLN A 129 -2.91 2.53 18.95
C GLN A 129 -3.40 1.23 18.32
#